data_AF-A0A9P7XU87-F1
#
_entry.id   AF-A0A9P7XU87-F1
#
_cell.length_a   1.000
_cell.length_b   1.000
_cell.length_c   1.000
_cell.angle_alpha   90.00
_cell.angle_beta   90.00
_cell.angle_gamma   90.00
#
_symmetry.space_group_name_H-M   'P 1'
#
loop_
_entity.id
_entity.type
_entity.pdbx_description
1 polymer ?
#
loop_
_entity_poly.entity_id
_entity_poly.type
_entity_poly.pdbx_seq_one_letter_code
_entity_poly.pdbx_strand_id
1 'polypeptide(L)'
;MLKSAGELLINFLKYFGHTFNYDTQEVNPRSGAVVLRSIVSFSPPTSDRTRNAYSIVIRDPFIANKNLAGNCRPSQLQDIKVCFQWSYSALFLGDIDTAFKR
;
A
#
# COMPACT_ATOMS: atom_id res chain seq x y z
N MET A 1 -17.49 -7.03 -18.20
CA MET A 1 -17.27 -8.40 -17.71
C MET A 1 -16.87 -8.30 -16.24
N LEU A 2 -17.56 -8.98 -15.32
CA LEU A 2 -17.19 -8.98 -13.90
C LEU A 2 -15.91 -9.81 -13.72
N LYS A 3 -14.93 -9.27 -12.97
CA LYS A 3 -13.74 -10.02 -12.57
C LYS A 3 -14.11 -11.06 -11.51
N SER A 4 -13.55 -12.26 -11.62
CA SER A 4 -13.60 -13.27 -10.57
C SER A 4 -12.82 -12.81 -9.33
N ALA A 5 -13.10 -13.44 -8.18
CA ALA A 5 -12.36 -13.17 -6.95
C ALA A 5 -10.85 -13.42 -7.10
N GLY A 6 -10.47 -14.49 -7.83
CA GLY A 6 -9.07 -14.80 -8.11
C GLY A 6 -8.38 -13.71 -8.95
N GLU A 7 -9.04 -13.22 -10.00
CA GLU A 7 -8.51 -12.11 -10.80
C GLU A 7 -8.40 -10.81 -9.99
N LEU A 8 -9.35 -10.54 -9.09
CA LEU A 8 -9.28 -9.38 -8.21
C LEU A 8 -8.07 -9.47 -7.27
N LEU A 9 -7.84 -10.64 -6.68
CA LEU A 9 -6.69 -10.89 -5.81
C LEU A 9 -5.37 -10.73 -6.56
N ILE A 10 -5.22 -11.34 -7.73
CA ILE A 10 -4.00 -11.21 -8.55
C ILE A 10 -3.76 -9.75 -8.91
N ASN A 11 -4.80 -9.02 -9.32
CA ASN A 11 -4.69 -7.59 -9.64
C ASN A 11 -4.33 -6.74 -8.42
N PHE A 12 -4.86 -7.07 -7.24
CA PHE A 12 -4.54 -6.38 -5.99
C PHE A 12 -3.06 -6.55 -5.63
N LEU A 13 -2.55 -7.78 -5.65
CA LEU A 13 -1.14 -8.09 -5.37
C LEU A 13 -0.21 -7.42 -6.39
N LYS A 14 -0.56 -7.50 -7.68
CA LYS A 14 0.19 -6.83 -8.75
C LYS A 14 0.28 -5.33 -8.51
N TYR A 15 -0.86 -4.72 -8.21
CA TYR A 15 -0.95 -3.27 -8.06
C TYR A 15 -0.07 -2.79 -6.90
N PHE A 16 -0.20 -3.37 -5.71
CA PHE A 16 0.60 -2.94 -4.54
C PHE A 16 2.04 -3.44 -4.56
N GLY A 17 2.36 -4.48 -5.33
CA GLY A 17 3.72 -4.98 -5.50
C GLY A 17 4.53 -4.23 -6.58
N HIS A 18 3.89 -3.77 -7.65
CA HIS A 18 4.58 -3.27 -8.85
C HIS A 18 4.11 -1.91 -9.37
N THR A 19 2.88 -1.49 -9.11
CA THR A 19 2.27 -0.32 -9.77
C THR A 19 2.08 0.87 -8.84
N PHE A 20 1.66 0.64 -7.60
CA PHE A 20 1.40 1.71 -6.63
C PHE A 20 2.70 2.44 -6.28
N ASN A 21 2.73 3.75 -6.52
CA ASN A 21 3.87 4.57 -6.21
C ASN A 21 3.82 5.04 -4.76
N TYR A 22 4.48 4.30 -3.88
CA TYR A 22 4.57 4.62 -2.46
C TYR A 22 5.25 5.95 -2.14
N ASP A 23 5.87 6.65 -3.07
CA ASP A 23 6.48 7.96 -2.79
C ASP A 23 5.52 9.11 -3.06
N THR A 24 4.60 8.91 -4.02
CA THR A 24 3.75 9.98 -4.56
C THR A 24 2.25 9.74 -4.39
N GLN A 25 1.82 8.52 -4.05
CA GLN A 25 0.42 8.15 -3.92
C GLN A 25 0.02 7.83 -2.47
N GLU A 26 -1.27 8.03 -2.17
CA GLU A 26 -1.92 7.67 -0.92
C GLU A 26 -3.23 6.92 -1.19
N VAL A 27 -3.60 6.03 -0.29
CA VAL A 27 -4.90 5.35 -0.31
C VAL A 27 -5.89 6.21 0.48
N ASN A 28 -6.97 6.65 -0.16
CA ASN A 28 -8.03 7.43 0.48
C ASN A 28 -9.39 6.71 0.37
N PRO A 29 -9.80 5.95 1.40
CA PRO A 29 -11.06 5.22 1.36
C PRO A 29 -12.30 6.14 1.31
N ARG A 30 -12.20 7.38 1.80
CA ARG A 30 -13.31 8.35 1.75
C ARG A 30 -13.65 8.76 0.33
N SER A 31 -12.66 8.86 -0.55
CA SER A 31 -12.87 9.11 -1.99
C SER A 31 -13.01 7.83 -2.81
N GLY A 32 -12.85 6.65 -2.19
CA GLY A 32 -12.82 5.37 -2.90
C GLY A 32 -11.68 5.26 -3.93
N ALA A 33 -10.61 6.02 -3.76
CA ALA A 33 -9.58 6.18 -4.80
C ALA A 33 -8.16 6.23 -4.23
N VAL A 34 -7.21 5.84 -5.07
CA VAL A 34 -5.80 6.19 -4.90
C VAL A 34 -5.60 7.59 -5.47
N VAL A 35 -5.01 8.48 -4.68
CA VAL A 35 -4.80 9.88 -5.07
C VAL A 35 -3.34 10.27 -4.87
N LEU A 36 -2.91 11.37 -5.48
CA LEU A 36 -1.59 11.93 -5.19
C LEU A 36 -1.53 12.39 -3.73
N ARG A 37 -0.37 12.17 -3.09
CA ARG A 37 -0.11 12.63 -1.74
C ARG A 37 -0.29 14.13 -1.68
N SER A 38 -1.13 14.59 -0.78
CA SER A 38 -1.17 16.02 -0.50
C SER A 38 0.12 16.38 0.24
N ILE A 39 0.79 17.45 -0.18
CA ILE A 39 2.03 17.95 0.44
C ILE A 39 1.85 18.31 1.94
N VAL A 40 0.60 18.48 2.40
CA VAL A 40 0.26 19.21 3.64
C VAL A 40 -0.28 18.32 4.78
N SER A 41 -0.65 17.06 4.55
CA SER A 41 -1.65 16.44 5.44
C SER A 41 -1.17 15.68 6.67
N PHE A 42 0.12 15.40 6.83
CA PHE A 42 0.58 14.60 7.97
C PHE A 42 1.80 15.22 8.62
N SER A 43 1.62 15.78 9.82
CA SER A 43 2.75 16.06 10.70
C SER A 43 3.40 14.72 11.07
N PRO A 44 4.70 14.53 10.78
CA PRO A 44 5.43 13.40 11.33
C PRO A 44 5.41 13.46 12.86
N PRO A 45 5.50 12.32 13.57
CA PRO A 45 5.54 12.31 15.04
C PRO A 45 6.78 13.01 15.61
N THR A 46 7.83 13.12 14.80
CA THR A 46 9.10 13.74 15.16
C THR A 46 9.27 15.07 14.42
N SER A 47 9.93 16.02 15.06
CA SER A 47 10.21 17.39 14.57
C SER A 47 11.08 17.46 13.30
N ASP A 48 11.37 16.31 12.67
CA ASP A 48 12.15 16.21 11.47
C ASP A 48 11.24 16.49 10.27
N ARG A 49 11.11 17.78 9.95
CA ARG A 49 10.26 18.36 8.90
C ARG A 49 10.77 18.06 7.48
N THR A 50 11.38 16.91 7.26
CA THR A 50 11.71 16.46 5.91
C THR A 50 10.41 16.07 5.21
N ARG A 51 10.21 16.62 4.00
CA ARG A 51 9.04 16.32 3.16
C ARG A 51 8.90 14.79 3.05
N ASN A 52 7.73 14.25 3.40
CA ASN A 52 7.37 12.83 3.30
C ASN A 52 8.00 11.86 4.33
N ALA A 53 7.83 12.11 5.63
CA ALA A 53 8.31 11.19 6.67
C ALA A 53 7.65 9.78 6.66
N TYR A 54 6.51 9.61 5.99
CA TYR A 54 5.79 8.33 5.96
C TYR A 54 6.09 7.52 4.69
N SER A 55 6.52 6.27 4.89
CA SER A 55 6.75 5.32 3.81
C SER A 55 5.45 4.89 3.12
N ILE A 56 4.37 4.72 3.89
CA ILE A 56 3.04 4.38 3.38
C ILE A 56 2.03 5.39 3.93
N VAL A 57 1.11 5.84 3.09
CA VAL A 57 0.02 6.74 3.49
C VAL A 57 -1.32 6.10 3.17
N ILE A 58 -2.06 5.77 4.23
CA ILE A 58 -3.44 5.26 4.16
C ILE A 58 -4.29 6.15 5.05
N ARG A 59 -5.25 6.89 4.48
CA ARG A 59 -6.11 7.78 5.25
C ARG A 59 -7.13 7.01 6.06
N ASP A 60 -7.31 7.44 7.29
CA ASP A 60 -8.48 7.05 8.07
C ASP A 60 -9.76 7.70 7.46
N PRO A 61 -10.81 6.93 7.17
CA PRO A 61 -12.03 7.44 6.54
C PRO A 61 -12.91 8.27 7.49
N PHE A 62 -12.63 8.29 8.79
CA PHE A 62 -13.41 9.02 9.79
C PHE A 62 -12.57 10.11 10.46
N ILE A 63 -11.30 9.84 10.74
CA ILE A 63 -10.40 10.77 11.43
C ILE A 63 -9.56 11.53 10.41
N ALA A 64 -9.78 12.84 10.32
CA ALA A 64 -8.97 13.70 9.45
C ALA A 64 -7.48 13.63 9.85
N ASN A 65 -6.58 13.67 8.86
CA ASN A 65 -5.13 13.71 9.04
C ASN A 65 -4.51 12.53 9.81
N LYS A 66 -5.23 11.41 9.97
CA LYS A 66 -4.67 10.18 10.53
C LYS A 66 -4.19 9.25 9.42
N ASN A 67 -2.92 8.87 9.49
CA ASN A 67 -2.34 7.83 8.66
C ASN A 67 -2.42 6.48 9.39
N LEU A 68 -3.22 5.55 8.86
CA LEU A 68 -3.36 4.20 9.42
C LEU A 68 -2.05 3.40 9.37
N ALA A 69 -1.16 3.73 8.43
CA ALA A 69 0.16 3.13 8.30
C ALA A 69 1.28 3.99 8.94
N GLY A 70 0.94 4.90 9.85
CA GLY A 70 1.89 5.87 10.40
C GLY A 70 3.11 5.27 11.11
N ASN A 71 3.02 4.03 11.59
CA ASN A 71 4.11 3.31 12.24
C ASN A 71 4.98 2.49 11.28
N CYS A 72 4.64 2.45 9.98
CA CYS A 72 5.38 1.69 8.99
C CYS A 72 6.68 2.43 8.61
N ARG A 73 7.80 1.82 8.97
CA ARG A 73 9.16 2.31 8.65
C ARG A 73 9.54 1.93 7.21
N PRO A 74 10.54 2.63 6.61
CA PRO A 74 11.01 2.30 5.25
C PRO A 74 11.43 0.84 5.07
N SER A 75 12.10 0.24 6.07
CA SER A 75 12.47 -1.18 6.02
C SER A 75 11.26 -2.10 5.99
N GLN A 76 10.23 -1.81 6.79
CA GLN A 76 8.98 -2.58 6.83
C GLN A 76 8.20 -2.44 5.52
N LEU A 77 8.20 -1.25 4.90
CA LEU A 77 7.63 -1.09 3.56
C LEU A 77 8.31 -2.00 2.55
N GLN A 78 9.64 -2.11 2.59
CA GLN A 78 10.36 -2.98 1.67
C GLN A 78 9.93 -4.44 1.83
N ASP A 79 9.80 -4.93 3.08
CA ASP A 79 9.32 -6.28 3.35
C ASP A 79 7.88 -6.49 2.83
N ILE A 80 6.98 -5.53 3.08
CA ILE A 80 5.60 -5.55 2.59
C ILE A 80 5.55 -5.63 1.05
N LYS A 81 6.39 -4.84 0.36
CA LYS A 81 6.47 -4.87 -1.11
C LYS A 81 6.92 -6.23 -1.61
N VAL A 82 7.94 -6.82 -0.98
CA VAL A 82 8.43 -8.16 -1.33
C VAL A 82 7.32 -9.20 -1.16
N CYS A 83 6.54 -9.14 -0.08
CA CYS A 83 5.39 -10.02 0.11
C CYS A 83 4.37 -9.90 -1.05
N PHE A 84 3.98 -8.68 -1.42
CA PHE A 84 3.05 -8.49 -2.54
C PHE A 84 3.60 -9.01 -3.88
N GLN A 85 4.87 -8.75 -4.16
CA GLN A 85 5.54 -9.19 -5.39
C GLN A 85 5.65 -10.71 -5.45
N TRP A 86 6.05 -11.34 -4.34
CA TRP A 86 6.18 -12.79 -4.26
C TRP A 86 4.82 -13.47 -4.39
N SER A 87 3.81 -13.07 -3.61
CA SER A 87 2.47 -13.66 -3.72
C SER A 87 1.86 -13.44 -5.10
N TYR A 88 2.08 -12.28 -5.74
CA TYR A 88 1.66 -12.07 -7.13
C TYR A 88 2.32 -13.08 -8.07
N SER A 89 3.64 -13.25 -7.96
CA SER A 89 4.41 -14.14 -8.84
C SER A 89 3.98 -15.60 -8.66
N ALA A 90 3.78 -16.04 -7.43
CA ALA A 90 3.32 -17.39 -7.11
C ALA A 90 1.90 -17.66 -7.64
N LEU A 91 0.94 -16.76 -7.38
CA LEU A 91 -0.43 -16.93 -7.90
C LEU A 91 -0.50 -16.81 -9.43
N PHE A 92 0.33 -15.98 -10.05
CA PHE A 92 0.41 -15.87 -11.51
C PHE A 92 0.88 -17.19 -12.15
N LEU A 93 1.73 -17.96 -11.45
CA LEU A 93 2.18 -19.29 -11.84
C LEU A 93 1.23 -20.42 -11.42
N GLY A 94 0.14 -20.11 -10.70
CA GLY A 94 -0.79 -21.10 -10.17
C GLY A 94 -0.32 -21.82 -8.90
N ASP A 95 0.77 -21.37 -8.28
CA ASP A 95 1.34 -21.95 -7.06
C ASP A 95 0.72 -21.28 -5.81
N ILE A 96 -0.42 -21.82 -5.38
CA ILE A 96 -1.18 -21.32 -4.23
C ILE A 96 -0.42 -21.56 -2.92
N ASP A 97 0.22 -22.73 -2.78
CA ASP A 97 0.91 -23.11 -1.54
C ASP A 97 2.09 -22.18 -1.26
N THR A 98 2.86 -21.84 -2.29
CA THR A 98 3.93 -20.84 -2.17
C THR A 98 3.38 -19.44 -1.92
N ALA A 99 2.25 -19.06 -2.54
CA ALA A 99 1.71 -17.72 -2.42
C ALA A 99 1.30 -17.32 -0.99
N PHE A 100 0.92 -18.30 -0.16
CA PHE A 100 0.42 -18.09 1.20
C PHE A 100 1.26 -18.78 2.28
N LYS A 101 2.48 -19.21 1.93
CA LYS A 101 3.39 -19.87 2.87
C LYS A 101 3.73 -18.92 4.02
N ARG A 102 3.51 -19.39 5.25
CA ARG A 102 3.86 -18.71 6.50
C ARG A 102 5.23 -19.13 7.00
#